data_AF-A0A7C7P336-F1
#
_entry.id   AF-A0A7C7P336-F1
#
_cell.length_a   1.000
_cell.length_b   1.000
_cell.length_c   1.000
_cell.angle_alpha   90.00
_cell.angle_beta   90.00
_cell.angle_gamma   90.00
#
_symmetry.space_group_name_H-M   'P 1'
#
loop_
_entity.id
_entity.type
_entity.pdbx_description
1 polymer ?
#
loop_
_entity_poly.entity_id
_entity_poly.type
_entity_poly.pdbx_seq_one_letter_code
_entity_poly.pdbx_strand_id
1 'polypeptide(L)'
;MKRRDFIQQATAATALATIGGYGFSSFAAGNSTKKITILHTNDVHSHIDPFGPDDGRNANQGGVARRATLIENIRKENPNTLLLDAGDIFQGTPYFNYYGGELEFKLMSKLKYDAATIGNHDFDNGIDGLYAQLPHANFQFISANYDFSNTVMDTHVKPYQVFIKDGIKIGVFGLGIKLEGLVDKKMYKETVYKDPIETSQEMTRILKQQEQCDLVICLSHLGYYYSKFPEKISDLNLAKATKDIDLIIGGHTHTFLPKPTVAQNLEGKNVLV
;
A
#
# COMPACT_ATOMS: atom_id res chain seq x y z
N MET A 1 28.86 -69.31 -21.53
CA MET A 1 27.81 -68.34 -21.16
C MET A 1 26.52 -68.72 -21.87
N LYS A 2 25.41 -68.93 -21.14
CA LYS A 2 24.15 -69.41 -21.73
C LYS A 2 23.46 -68.24 -22.43
N ARG A 3 23.04 -68.44 -23.68
CA ARG A 3 22.44 -67.43 -24.58
C ARG A 3 21.25 -66.67 -23.98
N ARG A 4 20.56 -67.29 -23.00
CA ARG A 4 19.44 -66.68 -22.25
C ARG A 4 19.90 -65.60 -21.25
N ASP A 5 21.06 -65.76 -20.64
CA ASP A 5 21.56 -64.84 -19.61
C ASP A 5 22.05 -63.52 -20.27
N PHE A 6 22.62 -63.62 -21.47
CA PHE A 6 23.05 -62.46 -22.26
C PHE A 6 21.86 -61.58 -22.72
N ILE A 7 20.76 -62.20 -23.13
CA ILE A 7 19.56 -61.46 -23.56
C ILE A 7 18.90 -60.75 -22.37
N GLN A 8 18.80 -61.41 -21.21
CA GLN A 8 18.23 -60.79 -20.00
C GLN A 8 19.08 -59.61 -19.50
N GLN A 9 20.41 -59.74 -19.51
CA GLN A 9 21.32 -58.65 -19.13
C GLN A 9 21.30 -57.49 -20.14
N ALA A 10 21.17 -57.77 -21.45
CA ALA A 10 21.04 -56.74 -22.47
C ALA A 10 19.73 -55.95 -22.35
N THR A 11 18.60 -56.60 -22.05
CA THR A 11 17.32 -55.90 -21.81
C THR A 11 17.33 -55.04 -20.55
N ALA A 12 18.00 -55.48 -19.47
CA ALA A 12 18.11 -54.69 -18.25
C ALA A 12 19.00 -53.43 -18.44
N ALA A 13 20.08 -53.55 -19.21
CA ALA A 13 20.93 -52.41 -19.56
C ALA A 13 20.22 -51.39 -20.46
N THR A 14 19.33 -51.84 -21.34
CA THR A 14 18.57 -50.95 -22.24
C THR A 14 17.45 -50.21 -21.49
N ALA A 15 16.79 -50.86 -20.51
CA ALA A 15 15.76 -50.23 -19.68
C ALA A 15 16.33 -49.13 -18.76
N LEU A 16 17.53 -49.32 -18.23
CA LEU A 16 18.23 -48.32 -17.42
C LEU A 16 18.73 -47.13 -18.26
N ALA A 17 19.09 -47.35 -19.54
CA ALA A 17 19.47 -46.28 -20.45
C ALA A 17 18.26 -45.42 -20.89
N THR A 18 17.04 -45.97 -20.90
CA THR A 18 15.82 -45.22 -21.24
C THR A 18 15.24 -44.40 -20.09
N ILE A 19 15.56 -44.72 -18.83
CA ILE A 19 15.10 -43.92 -17.66
C ILE A 19 16.09 -42.78 -17.35
N GLY A 20 17.36 -42.89 -17.78
CA GLY A 20 18.36 -41.82 -17.65
C GLY A 20 18.20 -40.65 -18.64
N GLY A 21 17.25 -40.74 -19.57
CA GLY A 21 17.02 -39.75 -20.64
C GLY A 21 16.03 -38.63 -20.32
N TYR A 22 15.24 -38.76 -19.24
CA TYR A 22 14.58 -37.60 -18.63
C TYR A 22 15.60 -36.90 -17.74
N GLY A 23 16.67 -36.40 -18.39
CA GLY A 23 17.41 -35.30 -17.82
C GLY A 23 16.37 -34.28 -17.41
N PHE A 24 16.31 -34.00 -16.11
CA PHE A 24 15.71 -32.78 -15.61
C PHE A 24 16.17 -31.70 -16.57
N SER A 25 15.26 -31.25 -17.43
CA SER A 25 15.40 -29.94 -18.03
C SER A 25 15.38 -29.04 -16.82
N SER A 26 16.60 -28.82 -16.30
CA SER A 26 16.90 -27.74 -15.42
C SER A 26 16.27 -26.58 -16.13
N PHE A 27 15.12 -26.14 -15.61
CA PHE A 27 14.53 -24.90 -16.02
C PHE A 27 15.66 -23.92 -15.81
N ALA A 28 16.34 -23.57 -16.90
CA ALA A 28 16.89 -22.25 -17.06
C ALA A 28 15.67 -21.33 -17.04
N ALA A 29 15.04 -21.20 -15.87
CA ALA A 29 14.47 -19.96 -15.44
C ALA A 29 15.67 -19.03 -15.47
N GLY A 30 15.93 -18.45 -16.65
CA GLY A 30 16.67 -17.20 -16.68
C GLY A 30 16.00 -16.36 -15.62
N ASN A 31 16.78 -15.84 -14.67
CA ASN A 31 16.31 -14.92 -13.66
C ASN A 31 15.76 -13.69 -14.39
N SER A 32 14.54 -13.79 -14.92
CA SER A 32 13.82 -12.69 -15.54
C SER A 32 13.51 -11.78 -14.38
N THR A 33 14.21 -10.64 -14.32
CA THR A 33 13.96 -9.63 -13.31
C THR A 33 12.50 -9.25 -13.37
N LYS A 34 11.76 -9.57 -12.29
CA LYS A 34 10.36 -9.17 -12.16
C LYS A 34 10.32 -7.68 -11.85
N LYS A 35 9.43 -6.95 -12.53
CA LYS A 35 9.26 -5.51 -12.34
C LYS A 35 7.86 -5.23 -11.82
N ILE A 36 7.77 -4.77 -10.58
CA ILE A 36 6.54 -4.24 -9.99
C ILE A 36 6.65 -2.72 -9.96
N THR A 37 5.55 -2.03 -10.27
CA THR A 37 5.46 -0.58 -10.16
C THR A 37 4.48 -0.21 -9.06
N ILE A 38 4.91 0.61 -8.11
CA ILE A 38 4.06 1.18 -7.07
C ILE A 38 3.84 2.64 -7.39
N LEU A 39 2.61 3.01 -7.70
CA LEU A 39 2.16 4.39 -7.80
C LEU A 39 1.49 4.75 -6.49
N HIS A 40 1.69 6.00 -6.05
CA HIS A 40 1.00 6.49 -4.88
C HIS A 40 0.60 7.95 -4.99
N THR A 41 -0.41 8.31 -4.22
CA THR A 41 -0.76 9.67 -3.87
C THR A 41 -0.99 9.78 -2.37
N ASN A 42 -1.09 11.00 -1.89
CA ASN A 42 -1.41 11.35 -0.52
C ASN A 42 -1.93 12.79 -0.54
N ASP A 43 -2.74 13.16 0.45
CA ASP A 43 -3.10 14.55 0.70
C ASP A 43 -3.67 15.26 -0.55
N VAL A 44 -4.53 14.56 -1.28
CA VAL A 44 -5.13 15.10 -2.52
C VAL A 44 -6.08 16.25 -2.19
N HIS A 45 -6.69 16.24 -1.00
CA HIS A 45 -7.45 17.36 -0.47
C HIS A 45 -8.50 17.91 -1.46
N SER A 46 -9.22 17.00 -2.13
CA SER A 46 -10.24 17.32 -3.15
C SER A 46 -9.75 18.25 -4.29
N HIS A 47 -8.45 18.28 -4.59
CA HIS A 47 -7.91 18.97 -5.76
C HIS A 47 -8.19 18.17 -7.04
N ILE A 48 -9.44 18.26 -7.49
CA ILE A 48 -9.93 17.57 -8.69
C ILE A 48 -9.43 18.26 -9.95
N ASP A 49 -9.49 19.58 -9.97
CA ASP A 49 -8.96 20.40 -11.06
C ASP A 49 -7.47 20.70 -10.86
N PRO A 50 -6.74 21.08 -11.93
CA PRO A 50 -5.40 21.61 -11.80
C PRO A 50 -5.39 22.87 -10.94
N PHE A 51 -4.29 23.07 -10.22
CA PHE A 51 -3.98 24.32 -9.56
C PHE A 51 -3.92 25.46 -10.59
N GLY A 52 -4.43 26.62 -10.21
CA GLY A 52 -4.38 27.85 -10.99
C GLY A 52 -2.96 28.40 -11.16
N PRO A 53 -2.80 29.44 -11.98
CA PRO A 53 -1.48 30.04 -12.24
C PRO A 53 -0.85 30.72 -11.01
N ASP A 54 -1.67 31.09 -10.02
CA ASP A 54 -1.25 31.84 -8.84
C ASP A 54 -1.10 30.96 -7.57
N ASP A 55 -1.24 29.64 -7.71
CA ASP A 55 -1.17 28.67 -6.58
C ASP A 55 0.27 28.32 -6.15
N GLY A 56 1.15 29.32 -6.19
CA GLY A 56 2.51 29.27 -5.67
C GLY A 56 3.32 28.09 -6.22
N ARG A 57 3.85 27.25 -5.31
CA ARG A 57 4.73 26.11 -5.67
C ARG A 57 4.06 25.07 -6.58
N ASN A 58 2.72 25.03 -6.61
CA ASN A 58 1.94 24.07 -7.38
C ASN A 58 1.31 24.69 -8.64
N ALA A 59 1.64 25.93 -9.00
CA ALA A 59 1.01 26.65 -10.10
C ALA A 59 0.94 25.82 -11.39
N ASN A 60 -0.26 25.71 -11.97
CA ASN A 60 -0.56 24.92 -13.17
C ASN A 60 -0.25 23.42 -13.07
N GLN A 61 -0.11 22.84 -11.88
CA GLN A 61 0.13 21.41 -11.67
C GLN A 61 -1.14 20.68 -11.23
N GLY A 62 -1.05 19.37 -10.97
CA GLY A 62 -2.16 18.59 -10.40
C GLY A 62 -3.33 18.33 -11.35
N GLY A 63 -4.49 18.04 -10.77
CA GLY A 63 -5.72 17.69 -11.47
C GLY A 63 -5.85 16.20 -11.78
N VAL A 64 -7.04 15.66 -11.51
CA VAL A 64 -7.36 14.23 -11.63
C VAL A 64 -7.27 13.75 -13.07
N ALA A 65 -7.63 14.56 -14.06
CA ALA A 65 -7.56 14.17 -15.47
C ALA A 65 -6.10 13.94 -15.95
N ARG A 66 -5.16 14.77 -15.48
CA ARG A 66 -3.74 14.62 -15.79
C ARG A 66 -3.16 13.40 -15.08
N ARG A 67 -3.54 13.22 -13.80
CA ARG A 67 -3.20 12.02 -13.03
C ARG A 67 -3.70 10.74 -13.70
N ALA A 68 -4.94 10.72 -14.20
CA ALA A 68 -5.52 9.60 -14.93
C ALA A 68 -4.68 9.23 -16.16
N THR A 69 -4.32 10.21 -16.98
CA THR A 69 -3.47 10.01 -18.17
C THR A 69 -2.12 9.39 -17.80
N LEU A 70 -1.46 9.91 -16.76
CA LEU A 70 -0.18 9.39 -16.29
C LEU A 70 -0.30 7.94 -15.79
N ILE A 71 -1.29 7.66 -14.94
CA ILE A 71 -1.54 6.33 -14.39
C ILE A 71 -1.81 5.32 -15.52
N GLU A 72 -2.64 5.70 -16.50
CA GLU A 72 -2.96 4.83 -17.63
C GLU A 72 -1.72 4.50 -18.47
N ASN A 73 -0.87 5.50 -18.75
CA ASN A 73 0.36 5.27 -19.50
C ASN A 73 1.32 4.35 -18.75
N ILE A 74 1.52 4.58 -17.45
CA ILE A 74 2.40 3.72 -16.63
C ILE A 74 1.87 2.28 -16.57
N ARG A 75 0.55 2.09 -16.46
CA ARG A 75 -0.07 0.76 -16.48
C ARG A 75 0.06 0.04 -17.83
N LYS A 76 0.08 0.78 -18.94
CA LYS A 76 0.37 0.23 -20.27
C LYS A 76 1.83 -0.23 -20.37
N GLU A 77 2.77 0.52 -19.78
CA GLU A 77 4.18 0.15 -19.73
C GLU A 77 4.46 -1.05 -18.81
N ASN A 78 3.78 -1.11 -17.66
CA ASN A 78 3.87 -2.23 -16.74
C ASN A 78 2.51 -2.62 -16.17
N PRO A 79 1.90 -3.75 -16.60
CA PRO A 79 0.62 -4.20 -16.04
C PRO A 79 0.74 -4.65 -14.58
N ASN A 80 1.95 -4.96 -14.09
CA ASN A 80 2.22 -5.28 -12.69
C ASN A 80 2.33 -4.02 -11.82
N THR A 81 1.32 -3.16 -11.91
CA THR A 81 1.24 -1.89 -11.19
C THR A 81 0.21 -1.96 -10.05
N LEU A 82 0.55 -1.38 -8.90
CA LEU A 82 -0.36 -1.01 -7.82
C LEU A 82 -0.49 0.51 -7.74
N LEU A 83 -1.67 1.00 -7.40
CA LEU A 83 -1.96 2.41 -7.13
C LEU A 83 -2.55 2.55 -5.73
N LEU A 84 -1.86 3.26 -4.86
CA LEU A 84 -2.18 3.38 -3.44
C LEU A 84 -2.40 4.84 -3.03
N ASP A 85 -3.18 5.09 -1.98
CA ASP A 85 -3.35 6.43 -1.41
C ASP A 85 -3.08 6.48 0.10
N ALA A 86 -2.30 7.46 0.55
CA ALA A 86 -1.92 7.60 1.95
C ALA A 86 -2.91 8.43 2.80
N GLY A 87 -4.13 8.70 2.34
CA GLY A 87 -5.17 9.40 3.11
C GLY A 87 -5.20 10.92 2.88
N ASP A 88 -6.14 11.59 3.56
CA ASP A 88 -6.52 13.00 3.35
C ASP A 88 -7.00 13.26 1.91
N ILE A 89 -8.04 12.51 1.54
CA ILE A 89 -8.65 12.53 0.21
C ILE A 89 -9.61 13.74 0.08
N PHE A 90 -10.32 14.06 1.16
CA PHE A 90 -11.50 14.93 1.15
C PHE A 90 -11.26 16.43 1.29
N GLN A 91 -10.92 16.94 2.48
CA GLN A 91 -10.97 18.38 2.73
C GLN A 91 -10.04 19.19 1.83
N GLY A 92 -10.46 20.33 1.27
CA GLY A 92 -9.51 21.29 0.66
C GLY A 92 -10.07 22.18 -0.44
N THR A 93 -11.13 21.77 -1.14
CA THR A 93 -11.79 22.58 -2.18
C THR A 93 -13.32 22.60 -1.99
N PRO A 94 -14.05 23.52 -2.65
CA PRO A 94 -15.52 23.56 -2.59
C PRO A 94 -16.21 22.27 -3.05
N TYR A 95 -15.54 21.40 -3.80
CA TYR A 95 -16.09 20.10 -4.20
C TYR A 95 -16.47 19.27 -2.99
N PHE A 96 -15.58 19.14 -2.00
CA PHE A 96 -15.87 18.38 -0.78
C PHE A 96 -17.05 18.98 0.00
N ASN A 97 -17.10 20.31 0.13
CA ASN A 97 -18.18 20.99 0.85
C ASN A 97 -19.56 20.75 0.21
N TYR A 98 -19.62 20.57 -1.11
CA TYR A 98 -20.86 20.39 -1.85
C TYR A 98 -21.25 18.92 -2.03
N TYR A 99 -20.29 18.04 -2.29
CA TYR A 99 -20.51 16.63 -2.62
C TYR A 99 -20.19 15.66 -1.47
N GLY A 100 -19.62 16.14 -0.38
CA GLY A 100 -19.42 15.38 0.85
C GLY A 100 -18.44 14.21 0.76
N GLY A 101 -17.63 14.12 -0.31
CA GLY A 101 -16.67 13.04 -0.55
C GLY A 101 -17.07 12.07 -1.68
N GLU A 102 -18.31 12.15 -2.19
CA GLU A 102 -18.81 11.27 -3.25
C GLU A 102 -17.95 11.35 -4.52
N LEU A 103 -17.61 12.58 -4.92
CA LEU A 103 -16.93 12.85 -6.18
C LEU A 103 -15.49 12.31 -6.14
N GLU A 104 -14.81 12.50 -5.03
CA GLU A 104 -13.44 12.06 -4.78
C GLU A 104 -13.34 10.54 -4.90
N PHE A 105 -14.23 9.80 -4.23
CA PHE A 105 -14.24 8.33 -4.30
C PHE A 105 -14.65 7.82 -5.68
N LYS A 106 -15.64 8.44 -6.34
CA LYS A 106 -15.98 8.07 -7.73
C LYS A 106 -14.78 8.24 -8.66
N LEU A 107 -14.02 9.31 -8.50
CA LEU A 107 -12.82 9.57 -9.30
C LEU A 107 -11.71 8.57 -8.99
N MET A 108 -11.40 8.30 -7.72
CA MET A 108 -10.43 7.28 -7.34
C MET A 108 -10.82 5.89 -7.86
N SER A 109 -12.11 5.54 -7.78
CA SER A 109 -12.66 4.30 -8.36
C SER A 109 -12.48 4.24 -9.87
N LYS A 110 -12.69 5.34 -10.60
CA LYS A 110 -12.42 5.42 -12.05
C LYS A 110 -10.93 5.28 -12.36
N LEU A 111 -10.06 5.85 -11.53
CA LEU A 111 -8.61 5.69 -11.60
C LEU A 111 -8.14 4.30 -11.13
N LYS A 112 -9.05 3.46 -10.62
CA LYS A 112 -8.78 2.10 -10.14
C LYS A 112 -7.69 2.07 -9.08
N TYR A 113 -7.81 2.87 -8.03
CA TYR A 113 -6.97 2.69 -6.85
C TYR A 113 -7.12 1.26 -6.32
N ASP A 114 -6.05 0.67 -5.83
CA ASP A 114 -6.03 -0.68 -5.28
C ASP A 114 -6.38 -0.68 -3.78
N ALA A 115 -5.86 0.30 -3.03
CA ALA A 115 -6.19 0.55 -1.63
C ALA A 115 -5.88 1.98 -1.19
N ALA A 116 -6.48 2.42 -0.09
CA ALA A 116 -6.18 3.68 0.57
C ALA A 116 -6.16 3.51 2.10
N THR A 117 -5.32 4.27 2.80
CA THR A 117 -5.47 4.47 4.26
C THR A 117 -6.35 5.70 4.54
N ILE A 118 -6.58 6.00 5.82
CA ILE A 118 -7.44 7.07 6.29
C ILE A 118 -6.59 8.13 6.98
N GLY A 119 -6.70 9.37 6.50
CA GLY A 119 -6.11 10.55 7.11
C GLY A 119 -7.06 11.26 8.07
N ASN A 120 -6.58 12.33 8.70
CA ASN A 120 -7.41 13.07 9.67
C ASN A 120 -8.55 13.83 9.00
N HIS A 121 -8.34 14.37 7.80
CA HIS A 121 -9.35 15.13 7.06
C HIS A 121 -10.45 14.26 6.44
N ASP A 122 -10.25 12.95 6.38
CA ASP A 122 -11.30 12.03 5.95
C ASP A 122 -12.43 11.94 6.99
N PHE A 123 -12.21 12.43 8.22
CA PHE A 123 -13.22 12.58 9.26
C PHE A 123 -13.90 13.96 9.26
N ASP A 124 -13.62 14.87 8.32
CA ASP A 124 -14.12 16.26 8.38
C ASP A 124 -15.65 16.40 8.20
N ASN A 125 -16.31 15.40 7.60
CA ASN A 125 -17.78 15.27 7.59
C ASN A 125 -18.30 14.27 8.64
N GLY A 126 -17.44 13.92 9.60
CA GLY A 126 -17.68 12.88 10.58
C GLY A 126 -17.53 11.47 9.99
N ILE A 127 -17.39 10.50 10.88
CA ILE A 127 -17.30 9.09 10.55
C ILE A 127 -18.56 8.58 9.83
N ASP A 128 -19.72 9.17 10.10
CA ASP A 128 -20.96 8.88 9.36
C ASP A 128 -20.90 9.41 7.92
N GLY A 129 -20.28 10.58 7.72
CA GLY A 129 -20.05 11.15 6.40
C GLY A 129 -19.09 10.29 5.57
N LEU A 130 -17.96 9.88 6.16
CA LEU A 130 -17.03 8.93 5.54
C LEU A 130 -17.74 7.62 5.16
N TYR A 131 -18.49 7.03 6.11
CA TYR A 131 -19.26 5.81 5.90
C TYR A 131 -20.25 5.94 4.74
N ALA A 132 -20.99 7.06 4.67
CA ALA A 132 -21.97 7.31 3.62
C ALA A 132 -21.36 7.33 2.22
N GLN A 133 -20.06 7.66 2.08
CA GLN A 133 -19.39 7.68 0.78
C GLN A 133 -18.79 6.34 0.35
N LEU A 134 -18.62 5.38 1.27
CA LEU A 134 -18.02 4.07 0.94
C LEU A 134 -18.64 3.34 -0.27
N PRO A 135 -19.96 3.42 -0.56
CA PRO A 135 -20.53 2.82 -1.76
C PRO A 135 -19.94 3.33 -3.09
N HIS A 136 -19.20 4.45 -3.06
CA HIS A 136 -18.53 5.04 -4.22
C HIS A 136 -17.06 4.63 -4.35
N ALA A 137 -16.49 3.97 -3.35
CA ALA A 137 -15.13 3.44 -3.35
C ALA A 137 -15.11 1.97 -3.81
N ASN A 138 -14.61 1.74 -5.03
CA ASN A 138 -14.38 0.41 -5.60
C ASN A 138 -13.00 -0.16 -5.19
N PHE A 139 -12.45 0.34 -4.09
CA PHE A 139 -11.17 -0.02 -3.52
C PHE A 139 -11.33 -0.20 -2.01
N GLN A 140 -10.39 -0.90 -1.39
CA GLN A 140 -10.47 -1.19 0.04
C GLN A 140 -9.81 -0.07 0.84
N PHE A 141 -10.51 0.40 1.89
CA PHE A 141 -9.84 1.13 2.96
C PHE A 141 -9.11 0.18 3.89
N ILE A 142 -7.86 0.52 4.19
CA ILE A 142 -7.02 -0.21 5.13
C ILE A 142 -6.50 0.69 6.26
N SER A 143 -6.66 0.25 7.50
CA SER A 143 -6.07 0.88 8.69
C SER A 143 -6.00 -0.16 9.80
N ALA A 144 -4.79 -0.40 10.31
CA ALA A 144 -4.54 -1.38 11.36
C ALA A 144 -4.61 -0.77 12.76
N ASN A 145 -4.32 0.54 12.89
CA ASN A 145 -4.23 1.21 14.20
C ASN A 145 -5.47 2.05 14.55
N TYR A 146 -6.48 2.10 13.69
CA TYR A 146 -7.81 2.54 14.09
C TYR A 146 -8.71 1.35 14.36
N ASP A 147 -9.22 1.28 15.58
CA ASP A 147 -10.25 0.33 15.97
C ASP A 147 -11.63 0.96 15.76
N PHE A 148 -12.40 0.38 14.85
CA PHE A 148 -13.74 0.83 14.50
C PHE A 148 -14.86 -0.02 15.11
N SER A 149 -14.55 -0.99 15.98
CA SER A 149 -15.51 -2.02 16.45
C SER A 149 -16.80 -1.47 17.07
N ASN A 150 -16.77 -0.24 17.59
CA ASN A 150 -17.94 0.43 18.19
C ASN A 150 -18.44 1.62 17.36
N THR A 151 -18.21 1.60 16.04
CA THR A 151 -18.56 2.70 15.13
C THR A 151 -19.29 2.19 13.90
N VAL A 152 -19.83 3.11 13.10
CA VAL A 152 -20.45 2.78 11.80
C VAL A 152 -19.46 2.21 10.77
N MET A 153 -18.16 2.38 10.99
CA MET A 153 -17.10 1.86 10.11
C MET A 153 -16.65 0.44 10.49
N ASP A 154 -17.27 -0.18 11.50
CA ASP A 154 -16.94 -1.54 11.90
C ASP A 154 -17.02 -2.50 10.71
N THR A 155 -16.04 -3.38 10.56
CA THR A 155 -15.88 -4.34 9.45
C THR A 155 -15.70 -3.75 8.04
N HIS A 156 -15.80 -2.42 7.87
CA HIS A 156 -15.66 -1.74 6.57
C HIS A 156 -14.21 -1.37 6.24
N VAL A 157 -13.33 -1.36 7.25
CA VAL A 157 -11.89 -1.10 7.13
C VAL A 157 -11.14 -2.36 7.53
N LYS A 158 -10.24 -2.83 6.67
CA LYS A 158 -9.38 -3.98 6.98
C LYS A 158 -8.06 -3.50 7.57
N PRO A 159 -7.37 -4.27 8.41
CA PRO A 159 -6.04 -3.87 8.87
C PRO A 159 -5.00 -3.86 7.73
N TYR A 160 -5.15 -4.79 6.79
CA TYR A 160 -4.25 -4.95 5.64
C TYR A 160 -4.95 -5.60 4.45
N GLN A 161 -4.29 -5.61 3.31
CA GLN A 161 -4.65 -6.37 2.11
C GLN A 161 -3.40 -6.97 1.45
N VAL A 162 -3.53 -8.17 0.92
CA VAL A 162 -2.48 -8.84 0.15
C VAL A 162 -2.79 -8.76 -1.33
N PHE A 163 -1.80 -8.34 -2.12
CA PHE A 163 -1.85 -8.29 -3.58
C PHE A 163 -0.83 -9.24 -4.18
N ILE A 164 -1.15 -9.80 -5.35
CA ILE A 164 -0.21 -10.63 -6.10
C ILE A 164 0.02 -9.97 -7.47
N LYS A 165 1.27 -9.62 -7.77
CA LYS A 165 1.68 -9.03 -9.06
C LYS A 165 2.88 -9.81 -9.57
N ASP A 166 2.81 -10.35 -10.78
CA ASP A 166 3.86 -11.21 -11.35
C ASP A 166 4.31 -12.36 -10.40
N GLY A 167 3.38 -12.90 -9.62
CA GLY A 167 3.68 -13.92 -8.60
C GLY A 167 4.46 -13.43 -7.37
N ILE A 168 4.71 -12.13 -7.23
CA ILE A 168 5.21 -11.49 -6.01
C ILE A 168 4.02 -11.15 -5.11
N LYS A 169 4.05 -11.61 -3.87
CA LYS A 169 3.02 -11.35 -2.86
C LYS A 169 3.39 -10.11 -2.05
N ILE A 170 2.54 -9.09 -2.10
CA ILE A 170 2.76 -7.76 -1.53
C ILE A 170 1.70 -7.54 -0.45
N GLY A 171 2.12 -7.51 0.80
CA GLY A 171 1.27 -7.14 1.93
C GLY A 171 1.25 -5.63 2.10
N VAL A 172 0.06 -5.03 2.17
CA VAL A 172 -0.11 -3.59 2.39
C VAL A 172 -0.98 -3.38 3.62
N PHE A 173 -0.47 -2.68 4.63
CA PHE A 173 -1.24 -2.30 5.82
C PHE A 173 -1.29 -0.78 5.96
N GLY A 174 -2.31 -0.27 6.66
CA GLY A 174 -2.50 1.17 6.85
C GLY A 174 -2.24 1.62 8.28
N LEU A 175 -1.75 2.84 8.46
CA LEU A 175 -1.70 3.54 9.73
C LEU A 175 -2.28 4.95 9.57
N GLY A 176 -3.13 5.36 10.51
CA GLY A 176 -3.58 6.74 10.65
C GLY A 176 -2.84 7.48 11.76
N ILE A 177 -2.98 8.81 11.81
CA ILE A 177 -2.44 9.66 12.89
C ILE A 177 -3.34 9.66 14.13
N LYS A 178 -2.79 9.99 15.30
CA LYS A 178 -3.61 10.23 16.49
C LYS A 178 -4.59 11.38 16.25
N LEU A 179 -5.89 11.10 16.28
CA LEU A 179 -6.96 12.07 15.97
C LEU A 179 -7.19 13.08 17.10
N GLU A 180 -6.95 12.69 18.35
CA GLU A 180 -7.09 13.58 19.51
C GLU A 180 -6.16 14.79 19.38
N GLY A 181 -6.74 16.00 19.36
CA GLY A 181 -6.04 17.26 19.17
C GLY A 181 -5.93 17.72 17.71
N LEU A 182 -6.31 16.88 16.74
CA LEU A 182 -6.39 17.23 15.32
C LEU A 182 -7.83 17.28 14.81
N VAL A 183 -8.68 16.38 15.31
CA VAL A 183 -10.07 16.22 14.91
C VAL A 183 -10.96 16.31 16.16
N ASP A 184 -12.12 16.96 16.03
CA ASP A 184 -13.12 17.02 17.12
C ASP A 184 -13.61 15.59 17.45
N LYS A 185 -13.67 15.26 18.74
CA LYS A 185 -14.08 13.93 19.24
C LYS A 185 -15.42 13.48 18.67
N LYS A 186 -16.35 14.38 18.41
CA LYS A 186 -17.67 14.02 17.83
C LYS A 186 -17.56 13.47 16.41
N MET A 187 -16.49 13.78 15.68
CA MET A 187 -16.31 13.41 14.27
C MET A 187 -15.79 11.99 14.14
N TYR A 188 -14.91 11.52 15.03
CA TYR A 188 -14.38 10.15 15.00
C TYR A 188 -15.02 9.23 16.05
N LYS A 189 -15.87 9.77 16.93
CA LYS A 189 -16.67 9.05 17.94
C LYS A 189 -15.85 8.00 18.69
N GLU A 190 -16.30 6.74 18.75
CA GLU A 190 -15.69 5.64 19.51
C GLU A 190 -14.42 5.07 18.86
N THR A 191 -13.93 5.62 17.74
CA THR A 191 -12.69 5.15 17.10
C THR A 191 -11.54 5.20 18.09
N VAL A 192 -10.88 4.06 18.30
CA VAL A 192 -9.73 3.95 19.21
C VAL A 192 -8.44 3.95 18.41
N TYR A 193 -7.51 4.80 18.82
CA TYR A 193 -6.15 4.85 18.27
C TYR A 193 -5.24 3.87 19.02
N LYS A 194 -4.64 2.92 18.29
CA LYS A 194 -3.66 1.97 18.79
C LYS A 194 -2.25 2.48 18.54
N ASP A 195 -1.28 2.03 19.34
CA ASP A 195 0.11 2.40 19.15
C ASP A 195 0.61 1.94 17.76
N PRO A 196 1.13 2.84 16.92
CA PRO A 196 1.51 2.51 15.55
C PRO A 196 2.76 1.61 15.47
N ILE A 197 3.66 1.62 16.46
CA ILE A 197 4.86 0.77 16.45
C ILE A 197 4.46 -0.67 16.77
N GLU A 198 3.72 -0.88 17.86
CA GLU A 198 3.20 -2.20 18.25
C GLU A 198 2.31 -2.79 17.17
N THR A 199 1.40 -1.97 16.62
CA THR A 199 0.52 -2.39 15.51
C THR A 199 1.33 -2.77 14.28
N SER A 200 2.35 -2.00 13.92
CA SER A 200 3.20 -2.32 12.76
C SER A 200 3.96 -3.62 12.94
N GLN A 201 4.50 -3.89 14.12
CA GLN A 201 5.19 -5.15 14.42
C GLN A 201 4.24 -6.35 14.34
N GLU A 202 2.99 -6.19 14.79
CA GLU A 202 1.98 -7.22 14.62
C GLU A 202 1.66 -7.45 13.13
N MET A 203 1.46 -6.37 12.36
CA MET A 203 1.15 -6.46 10.94
C MET A 203 2.28 -7.09 10.13
N THR A 204 3.54 -6.68 10.35
CA THR A 204 4.67 -7.26 9.62
C THR A 204 4.86 -8.73 9.98
N ARG A 205 4.65 -9.12 11.25
CA ARG A 205 4.64 -10.53 11.65
C ARG A 205 3.57 -11.33 10.90
N ILE A 206 2.32 -10.84 10.85
CA ILE A 206 1.24 -11.51 10.11
C ILE A 206 1.58 -11.61 8.62
N LEU A 207 1.97 -10.50 8.00
CA LEU A 207 2.23 -10.43 6.57
C LEU A 207 3.42 -11.30 6.15
N LYS A 208 4.51 -11.34 6.92
CA LYS A 208 5.69 -12.16 6.60
C LYS A 208 5.50 -13.62 6.98
N GLN A 209 4.93 -13.93 8.15
CA GLN A 209 4.94 -15.29 8.69
C GLN A 209 3.66 -16.08 8.39
N GLN A 210 2.50 -15.43 8.26
CA GLN A 210 1.24 -16.11 8.00
C GLN A 210 0.88 -16.00 6.52
N GLU A 211 0.86 -14.77 6.01
CA GLU A 211 0.54 -14.51 4.60
C GLU A 211 1.71 -14.84 3.67
N GLN A 212 2.94 -14.98 4.19
CA GLN A 212 4.15 -15.28 3.41
C GLN A 212 4.40 -14.25 2.30
N CYS A 213 4.25 -12.96 2.63
CA CYS A 213 4.49 -11.86 1.70
C CYS A 213 5.99 -11.67 1.43
N ASP A 214 6.33 -11.49 0.15
CA ASP A 214 7.68 -11.15 -0.30
C ASP A 214 8.02 -9.71 0.09
N LEU A 215 7.07 -8.79 -0.09
CA LEU A 215 7.18 -7.37 0.22
C LEU A 215 6.10 -6.91 1.20
N VAL A 216 6.45 -5.99 2.09
CA VAL A 216 5.54 -5.33 3.03
C VAL A 216 5.60 -3.82 2.86
N ILE A 217 4.43 -3.22 2.57
CA ILE A 217 4.24 -1.78 2.39
C ILE A 217 3.35 -1.25 3.51
N CYS A 218 3.76 -0.13 4.11
CA CYS A 218 2.95 0.64 5.05
C CYS A 218 2.39 1.89 4.34
N LEU A 219 1.06 2.04 4.28
CA LEU A 219 0.42 3.31 3.95
C LEU A 219 0.25 4.11 5.24
N SER A 220 1.09 5.11 5.42
CA SER A 220 1.18 5.86 6.67
C SER A 220 0.61 7.26 6.50
N HIS A 221 -0.35 7.63 7.34
CA HIS A 221 -0.77 9.00 7.53
C HIS A 221 -0.15 9.62 8.79
N LEU A 222 1.00 9.12 9.28
CA LEU A 222 1.65 9.62 10.49
C LEU A 222 2.40 10.94 10.28
N GLY A 223 2.78 11.25 9.04
CA GLY A 223 3.63 12.38 8.69
C GLY A 223 5.10 12.00 8.55
N TYR A 224 5.79 12.65 7.62
CA TYR A 224 7.19 12.32 7.28
C TYR A 224 8.16 12.48 8.46
N TYR A 225 8.23 13.67 9.05
CA TYR A 225 9.08 13.97 10.20
C TYR A 225 8.71 15.31 10.87
N TYR A 226 8.69 15.35 12.20
CA TYR A 226 8.35 16.54 12.97
C TYR A 226 9.59 17.15 13.64
N SER A 227 10.29 18.04 12.95
CA SER A 227 11.56 18.62 13.42
C SER A 227 11.48 19.32 14.79
N LYS A 228 10.34 19.94 15.11
CA LYS A 228 10.10 20.59 16.41
C LYS A 228 9.75 19.61 17.53
N PHE A 229 9.32 18.41 17.19
CA PHE A 229 8.93 17.36 18.13
C PHE A 229 9.48 16.00 17.67
N PRO A 230 10.81 15.77 17.72
CA PRO A 230 11.43 14.56 17.15
C PRO A 230 10.96 13.23 17.76
N GLU A 231 10.41 13.28 18.97
CA GLU A 231 9.82 12.13 19.67
C GLU A 231 8.39 11.83 19.22
N LYS A 232 7.72 12.76 18.50
CA LYS A 232 6.41 12.49 17.91
C LYS A 232 6.60 11.45 16.82
N ILE A 233 5.82 10.38 16.90
CA ILE A 233 5.83 9.33 15.89
C ILE A 233 5.64 9.94 14.49
N SER A 234 6.47 9.49 13.56
CA SER A 234 6.52 9.89 12.15
C SER A 234 6.99 8.70 11.31
N ASP A 235 6.95 8.81 10.00
CA ASP A 235 7.40 7.75 9.08
C ASP A 235 8.87 7.38 9.32
N LEU A 236 9.74 8.37 9.55
CA LEU A 236 11.16 8.12 9.83
C LEU A 236 11.39 7.47 11.21
N ASN A 237 10.60 7.83 12.22
CA ASN A 237 10.70 7.19 13.54
C ASN A 237 10.14 5.77 13.50
N LEU A 238 9.03 5.56 12.78
CA LEU A 238 8.41 4.25 12.57
C LEU A 238 9.39 3.30 11.86
N ALA A 239 10.02 3.75 10.77
CA ALA A 239 11.00 2.95 10.04
C ALA A 239 12.11 2.44 10.99
N LYS A 240 12.64 3.32 11.84
CA LYS A 240 13.72 3.00 12.79
C LYS A 240 13.28 2.09 13.92
N ALA A 241 12.03 2.21 14.37
CA ALA A 241 11.49 1.48 15.51
C ALA A 241 10.80 0.14 15.13
N THR A 242 10.75 -0.19 13.84
CA THR A 242 10.09 -1.40 13.34
C THR A 242 11.09 -2.34 12.65
N LYS A 243 10.60 -3.48 12.15
CA LYS A 243 11.34 -4.37 11.25
C LYS A 243 10.38 -4.97 10.22
N ASP A 244 10.95 -5.54 9.17
CA ASP A 244 10.25 -6.24 8.09
C ASP A 244 9.25 -5.38 7.27
N ILE A 245 9.36 -4.05 7.34
CA ILE A 245 8.75 -3.13 6.39
C ILE A 245 9.77 -2.83 5.29
N ASP A 246 9.38 -2.93 4.02
CA ASP A 246 10.25 -2.63 2.87
C ASP A 246 10.06 -1.19 2.38
N LEU A 247 8.81 -0.70 2.41
CA LEU A 247 8.42 0.62 1.91
C LEU A 247 7.35 1.24 2.83
N ILE A 248 7.55 2.51 3.20
CA ILE A 248 6.55 3.37 3.83
C ILE A 248 6.15 4.42 2.79
N ILE A 249 4.85 4.58 2.56
CA ILE A 249 4.29 5.63 1.73
C ILE A 249 3.55 6.59 2.65
N GLY A 250 4.13 7.77 2.85
CA GLY A 250 3.67 8.77 3.81
C GLY A 250 2.64 9.76 3.26
N GLY A 251 1.84 10.33 4.16
CA GLY A 251 0.96 11.49 3.95
C GLY A 251 1.07 12.51 5.09
N HIS A 252 0.05 13.34 5.28
CA HIS A 252 -0.15 14.31 6.38
C HIS A 252 0.75 15.57 6.33
N THR A 253 2.08 15.42 6.21
CA THR A 253 3.00 16.56 6.33
C THR A 253 3.24 17.31 5.02
N HIS A 254 2.66 16.85 3.90
CA HIS A 254 2.80 17.44 2.55
C HIS A 254 4.26 17.69 2.16
N THR A 255 5.13 16.80 2.63
CA THR A 255 6.57 16.91 2.41
C THR A 255 6.89 16.39 1.02
N PHE A 256 7.33 17.27 0.13
CA PHE A 256 7.74 16.87 -1.21
C PHE A 256 9.10 16.17 -1.16
N LEU A 257 9.14 14.89 -1.53
CA LEU A 257 10.35 14.10 -1.60
C LEU A 257 10.76 13.91 -3.07
N PRO A 258 11.87 14.51 -3.54
CA PRO A 258 12.32 14.31 -4.93
C PRO A 258 12.85 12.89 -5.19
N LYS A 259 13.16 12.16 -4.12
CA LYS A 259 13.54 10.74 -4.10
C LYS A 259 13.20 10.19 -2.70
N PRO A 260 12.97 8.87 -2.55
CA PRO A 260 12.73 8.28 -1.24
C PRO A 260 13.94 8.50 -0.31
N THR A 261 13.64 8.66 0.98
CA THR A 261 14.62 8.61 2.04
C THR A 261 14.89 7.14 2.39
N VAL A 262 16.17 6.78 2.53
CA VAL A 262 16.56 5.44 2.98
C VAL A 262 16.82 5.50 4.48
N ALA A 263 15.95 4.88 5.27
CA ALA A 263 16.12 4.72 6.71
C ALA A 263 16.64 3.31 7.04
N GLN A 264 17.23 3.13 8.22
CA GLN A 264 17.57 1.81 8.74
C GLN A 264 16.60 1.42 9.84
N ASN A 265 16.10 0.19 9.78
CA ASN A 265 15.19 -0.37 10.77
C ASN A 265 15.95 -0.97 11.98
N LEU A 266 15.23 -1.57 12.93
CA LEU A 266 15.82 -2.16 14.14
C LEU A 266 16.88 -3.25 13.86
N GLU A 267 16.84 -3.87 12.67
CA GLU A 267 17.79 -4.90 12.23
C GLU A 267 18.89 -4.33 11.32
N GLY A 268 18.97 -3.01 11.17
CA GLY A 268 19.93 -2.34 10.28
C GLY A 268 19.63 -2.52 8.78
N LYS A 269 18.46 -3.07 8.43
CA LYS A 269 18.02 -3.21 7.03
C LYS A 269 17.42 -1.90 6.52
N ASN A 270 17.60 -1.65 5.22
CA ASN A 270 17.07 -0.46 4.57
C ASN A 270 15.54 -0.53 4.45
N VAL A 271 14.88 0.60 4.74
CA VAL A 271 13.46 0.86 4.49
C VAL A 271 13.38 2.11 3.64
N LEU A 272 12.59 2.06 2.57
CA LEU A 272 12.29 3.24 1.76
C LEU A 272 11.13 4.00 2.41
N VAL A 273 11.26 5.32 2.51
CA VAL A 273 10.22 6.25 3.00
C VAL A 273 10.02 7.36 1.99
#